data_AF-A0A2T2UKJ9-F1
#
_entry.id   AF-A0A2T2UKJ9-F1
#
_cell.length_a   1.000
_cell.length_b   1.000
_cell.length_c   1.000
_cell.angle_alpha   90.00
_cell.angle_beta   90.00
_cell.angle_gamma   90.00
#
_symmetry.space_group_name_H-M   'P 1'
#
loop_
_entity.id
_entity.type
_entity.pdbx_description
1 polymer ?
#
loop_
_entity_poly.entity_id
_entity_poly.type
_entity_poly.pdbx_seq_one_letter_code
_entity_poly.pdbx_strand_id
1 'polypeptide(L)'
;MHLLVVVKILGLLLMLFSLSMLPPAAFGWYDGDGTAVVFLEAFAFILVAGAVCWLLTFRVDRRLRLREGFIIVSLFWTVLGLAGAVPLLLAPSPDLDLSV
;
A
#
# COMPACT_ATOMS: atom_id res chain seq x y z
N MET A 1 6.84 7.27 23.25
CA MET A 1 6.34 7.07 21.87
C MET A 1 6.59 5.62 21.52
N HIS A 2 5.55 4.84 21.21
CA HIS A 2 5.72 3.45 20.80
C HIS A 2 5.58 3.33 19.27
N LEU A 3 6.61 3.77 18.53
CA LEU A 3 6.62 3.70 17.06
C LEU A 3 6.38 2.28 16.52
N LEU A 4 6.77 1.26 17.28
CA LEU A 4 6.57 -0.14 16.87
C LEU A 4 5.08 -0.52 16.73
N VAL A 5 4.18 0.06 17.54
CA VAL A 5 2.73 -0.17 17.41
C VAL A 5 2.19 0.54 16.16
N VAL A 6 2.72 1.75 15.88
CA VAL A 6 2.39 2.50 14.67
C VAL A 6 2.77 1.70 13.42
N VAL A 7 3.99 1.16 13.36
CA VAL A 7 4.47 0.34 12.24
C VAL A 7 3.66 -0.96 12.11
N LYS A 8 3.27 -1.60 13.22
CA LYS A 8 2.40 -2.80 13.22
C LYS A 8 1.06 -2.53 12.54
N ILE A 9 0.39 -1.45 12.92
CA ILE A 9 -0.91 -1.06 12.35
C ILE A 9 -0.74 -0.62 10.90
N LEU A 10 0.29 0.16 10.60
CA LEU A 10 0.61 0.59 9.24
C LEU A 10 0.85 -0.61 8.30
N GLY A 11 1.61 -1.62 8.75
CA GLY A 11 1.83 -2.85 8.00
C GLY A 11 0.54 -3.62 7.72
N LEU A 12 -0.36 -3.73 8.70
CA LEU A 12 -1.69 -4.33 8.51
C LEU A 12 -2.54 -3.55 7.50
N LEU A 13 -2.53 -2.22 7.61
CA LEU A 13 -3.27 -1.35 6.68
C LEU A 13 -2.71 -1.44 5.26
N LEU A 14 -1.39 -1.55 5.09
CA LEU A 14 -0.76 -1.77 3.78
C LEU A 14 -1.17 -3.12 3.16
N MET A 15 -1.17 -4.20 3.94
CA MET A 15 -1.62 -5.50 3.46
C MET A 15 -3.11 -5.50 3.11
N LEU A 16 -3.94 -4.75 3.85
CA LEU A 16 -5.35 -4.57 3.50
C LEU A 16 -5.51 -3.73 2.23
N PHE A 17 -4.71 -2.66 2.09
CA PHE A 17 -4.76 -1.79 0.93
C PHE A 17 -4.27 -2.48 -0.34
N SER A 18 -3.29 -3.38 -0.27
CA SER A 18 -2.83 -4.11 -1.45
C SER A 18 -3.99 -4.84 -2.12
N LEU A 19 -4.95 -5.39 -1.37
CA LEU A 19 -6.15 -6.04 -1.92
C LEU A 19 -6.98 -5.10 -2.83
N SER A 20 -6.91 -3.78 -2.65
CA SER A 20 -7.56 -2.82 -3.53
C SER A 20 -6.98 -2.77 -4.95
N MET A 21 -5.81 -3.38 -5.19
CA MET A 21 -5.21 -3.56 -6.52
C MET A 21 -5.79 -4.76 -7.28
N LEU A 22 -6.52 -5.66 -6.60
CA LEU A 22 -7.13 -6.83 -7.24
C LEU A 22 -8.31 -6.48 -8.17
N PRO A 23 -9.23 -5.55 -7.82
CA PRO A 23 -10.29 -5.14 -8.75
C PRO A 23 -9.75 -4.53 -10.06
N PRO A 24 -8.81 -3.55 -10.05
CA PRO A 24 -8.18 -3.06 -11.28
C PRO A 24 -7.45 -4.16 -12.06
N ALA A 25 -6.75 -5.08 -11.37
CA ALA A 25 -6.12 -6.21 -12.02
C ALA A 25 -7.13 -7.12 -12.72
N ALA A 26 -8.30 -7.36 -12.10
CA ALA A 26 -9.37 -8.15 -12.69
C ALA A 26 -9.96 -7.46 -13.94
N PHE A 27 -10.12 -6.14 -13.91
CA PHE A 27 -10.53 -5.36 -15.09
C PHE A 27 -9.49 -5.43 -16.21
N GLY A 28 -8.21 -5.23 -15.92
CA GLY A 28 -7.14 -5.35 -16.91
C GLY A 28 -7.02 -6.76 -17.50
N TRP A 29 -7.38 -7.80 -16.74
CA TRP A 29 -7.39 -9.17 -17.24
C TRP A 29 -8.56 -9.42 -18.20
N TYR A 30 -9.71 -8.77 -17.94
CA TYR A 30 -10.86 -8.81 -18.84
C TYR A 30 -10.58 -8.06 -20.16
N ASP A 31 -9.93 -6.90 -20.08
CA ASP A 31 -9.64 -6.07 -21.27
C ASP A 31 -8.44 -6.59 -22.09
N GLY A 32 -7.52 -7.33 -21.45
CA GLY A 32 -6.37 -7.97 -22.12
C GLY A 32 -5.25 -7.01 -22.50
N ASP A 33 -5.26 -5.80 -21.95
CA ASP A 33 -4.34 -4.70 -22.25
C ASP A 33 -2.96 -4.78 -21.55
N GLY A 34 -2.75 -5.83 -20.73
CA GLY A 34 -1.52 -6.03 -19.95
C GLY A 34 -1.46 -5.26 -18.64
N THR A 35 -2.43 -4.40 -18.32
CA THR A 35 -2.47 -3.64 -17.05
C THR A 35 -2.67 -4.55 -15.85
N ALA A 36 -3.27 -5.73 -16.04
CA ALA A 36 -3.41 -6.76 -15.00
C ALA A 36 -2.07 -7.10 -14.33
N VAL A 37 -0.99 -7.23 -15.11
CA VAL A 37 0.34 -7.59 -14.61
C VAL A 37 0.88 -6.46 -13.73
N VAL A 38 0.72 -5.20 -14.16
CA VAL A 38 1.16 -4.01 -13.42
C VAL A 38 0.49 -3.93 -12.04
N PHE A 39 -0.82 -4.14 -11.98
CA PHE A 39 -1.56 -4.13 -10.71
C PHE A 39 -1.24 -5.34 -9.82
N LEU A 40 -0.95 -6.50 -10.40
CA LEU A 40 -0.51 -7.69 -9.65
C LEU A 40 0.90 -7.53 -9.07
N GLU A 41 1.82 -6.90 -9.79
CA GLU A 41 3.15 -6.57 -9.29
C GLU A 41 3.06 -5.55 -8.16
N ALA A 42 2.25 -4.49 -8.32
CA ALA A 42 1.99 -3.52 -7.27
C ALA A 42 1.36 -4.17 -6.03
N PHE A 43 0.38 -5.07 -6.22
CA PHE A 43 -0.21 -5.87 -5.16
C PHE A 43 0.86 -6.64 -4.38
N ALA A 44 1.70 -7.42 -5.08
CA ALA A 44 2.73 -8.23 -4.45
C ALA A 44 3.76 -7.39 -3.70
N PHE A 45 4.21 -6.28 -4.30
CA PHE A 45 5.17 -5.37 -3.70
C PHE A 45 4.64 -4.74 -2.40
N ILE A 46 3.43 -4.20 -2.43
CA ILE A 46 2.80 -3.57 -1.26
C ILE A 46 2.51 -4.61 -0.17
N LEU A 47 2.05 -5.80 -0.56
CA LEU A 47 1.78 -6.90 0.38
C LEU A 47 3.05 -7.34 1.11
N VAL A 48 4.16 -7.53 0.38
CA VAL A 48 5.45 -7.90 0.97
C VAL A 48 5.96 -6.79 1.89
N ALA A 49 5.88 -5.53 1.47
CA ALA A 49 6.29 -4.40 2.31
C ALA A 49 5.47 -4.33 3.62
N GLY A 50 4.15 -4.48 3.52
CA GLY A 50 3.25 -4.53 4.69
C GLY A 50 3.53 -5.74 5.59
N ALA A 51 3.79 -6.91 5.00
CA ALA A 51 4.11 -8.13 5.73
C ALA A 51 5.44 -8.04 6.47
N VAL A 52 6.49 -7.44 5.87
CA VAL A 52 7.76 -7.19 6.54
C VAL A 52 7.58 -6.25 7.74
N CYS A 53 6.87 -5.13 7.55
CA CYS A 53 6.55 -4.19 8.63
C CYS A 53 5.80 -4.87 9.79
N TRP A 54 4.81 -5.70 9.46
CA TRP A 54 4.03 -6.45 10.44
C TRP A 54 4.87 -7.53 11.14
N LEU A 55 5.66 -8.31 10.39
CA LEU A 55 6.47 -9.41 10.94
C LEU A 55 7.51 -8.89 11.94
N LEU A 56 8.16 -7.78 11.63
CA LEU A 56 9.13 -7.12 12.52
C LEU A 56 8.49 -6.61 13.82
N THR A 57 7.17 -6.39 13.83
CA THR A 57 6.45 -5.79 14.96
C THR A 57 5.39 -6.70 15.57
N PHE A 58 5.23 -7.93 15.07
CA PHE A 58 4.13 -8.84 15.43
C PHE A 58 4.08 -9.11 16.94
N ARG A 59 5.25 -9.27 17.59
CA ARG A 59 5.38 -9.54 19.04
C ARG A 59 5.09 -8.34 19.95
N VAL A 60 4.82 -7.17 19.37
CA VAL A 60 4.56 -5.95 20.15
C VAL A 60 3.11 -5.92 20.58
N ASP A 61 2.89 -6.08 21.88
CA ASP A 61 1.56 -6.10 22.51
C ASP A 61 1.42 -4.91 23.47
N ARG A 62 1.40 -3.70 22.89
CA ARG A 62 1.26 -2.44 23.63
C ARG A 62 -0.04 -1.77 23.27
N ARG A 63 -0.70 -1.19 24.28
CA ARG A 63 -1.94 -0.42 24.12
C ARG A 63 -1.67 0.86 23.32
N LEU A 64 -2.51 1.09 22.31
CA LEU A 64 -2.48 2.29 21.48
C LEU A 64 -2.80 3.53 22.34
N ARG A 65 -1.95 4.56 22.27
CA ARG A 65 -2.22 5.87 22.88
C ARG A 65 -2.78 6.83 21.83
N LEU A 66 -3.59 7.81 22.25
CA LEU A 66 -4.20 8.83 21.36
C LEU A 66 -3.19 9.50 20.40
N ARG A 67 -2.00 9.82 20.89
CA ARG A 67 -0.93 10.44 20.09
C ARG A 67 -0.41 9.53 18.97
N GLU A 68 -0.35 8.22 19.21
CA GLU A 68 0.08 7.23 18.21
C GLU A 68 -0.98 7.09 17.12
N GLY A 69 -2.28 7.18 17.48
CA GLY A 69 -3.38 7.24 16.52
C GLY A 69 -3.24 8.41 15.53
N PHE A 70 -2.90 9.61 15.99
CA PHE A 70 -2.69 10.75 15.10
C PHE A 70 -1.55 10.52 14.10
N ILE A 71 -0.44 9.95 14.57
CA ILE A 71 0.72 9.60 13.73
C ILE A 71 0.34 8.52 12.71
N ILE A 72 -0.44 7.51 13.11
CA ILE A 72 -0.92 6.46 12.20
C ILE A 72 -1.73 7.08 11.08
N VAL A 73 -2.66 7.98 11.38
CA VAL A 73 -3.51 8.59 10.34
C VAL A 73 -2.66 9.39 9.36
N SER A 74 -1.72 10.22 9.84
CA SER A 74 -0.89 11.02 8.92
C SER A 74 0.02 10.14 8.06
N LEU A 75 0.70 9.16 8.67
CA LEU A 75 1.57 8.23 7.95
C LEU A 75 0.78 7.35 6.98
N PHE A 76 -0.43 6.93 7.37
CA PHE A 76 -1.30 6.15 6.52
C PHE A 76 -1.56 6.87 5.21
N TRP A 77 -2.03 8.13 5.26
CA TRP A 77 -2.27 8.90 4.03
C TRP A 77 -1.01 9.13 3.20
N THR A 78 0.14 9.42 3.84
CA THR A 78 1.41 9.58 3.12
C THR A 78 1.82 8.30 2.40
N VAL A 79 1.79 7.17 3.10
CA VAL A 79 2.19 5.88 2.55
C VAL A 79 1.19 5.37 1.52
N LEU A 80 -0.11 5.63 1.71
CA LEU A 80 -1.15 5.28 0.76
C LEU A 80 -0.97 6.01 -0.57
N GLY A 81 -0.65 7.31 -0.50
CA GLY A 81 -0.35 8.10 -1.70
C GLY A 81 0.85 7.54 -2.46
N LEU A 82 1.91 7.14 -1.75
CA LEU A 82 3.08 6.50 -2.36
C LEU A 82 2.75 5.12 -2.94
N ALA A 83 2.00 4.29 -2.21
CA ALA A 83 1.62 2.96 -2.63
C ALA A 83 0.69 3.00 -3.85
N GLY A 84 -0.27 3.94 -3.89
CA GLY A 84 -1.16 4.16 -5.04
C GLY A 84 -0.43 4.68 -6.28
N ALA A 85 0.76 5.27 -6.12
CA ALA A 85 1.60 5.68 -7.25
C ALA A 85 2.40 4.52 -7.86
N VAL A 86 2.52 3.36 -7.19
CA VAL A 86 3.33 2.23 -7.67
C VAL A 86 2.89 1.74 -9.07
N PRO A 87 1.58 1.51 -9.36
CA PRO A 87 1.16 1.14 -10.71
C PRO A 87 1.53 2.17 -11.77
N LEU A 88 1.48 3.47 -11.44
CA LEU A 88 1.84 4.55 -12.35
C LEU A 88 3.34 4.56 -12.68
N LEU A 89 4.18 4.18 -11.72
CA LEU A 89 5.62 4.07 -11.91
C LEU A 89 6.03 2.82 -12.70
N LEU A 90 5.25 1.74 -12.58
CA LEU A 90 5.50 0.48 -13.27
C LEU A 90 4.90 0.43 -14.69
N ALA A 91 3.94 1.30 -15.00
CA ALA A 91 3.33 1.39 -16.32
C ALA A 91 4.38 1.81 -17.39
N PRO A 92 4.51 1.08 -18.52
CA PRO A 92 5.48 1.40 -19.59
C PRO A 92 5.22 2.73 -20.32
N SER A 93 3.96 3.15 -20.38
CA SER A 93 3.52 4.42 -20.97
C SER A 93 2.39 5.00 -20.12
N PRO A 94 2.71 5.66 -18.99
CA PRO A 94 1.73 6.48 -18.34
C PRO A 94 1.54 7.71 -19.24
N ASP A 95 0.51 7.72 -20.08
CA ASP A 95 0.06 8.91 -20.81
C ASP A 95 -0.47 9.94 -19.79
N LEU A 96 0.43 10.47 -18.98
CA LEU A 96 0.22 11.62 -18.11
C LEU A 96 0.38 12.83 -19.01
N ASP A 97 -0.71 13.20 -19.68
CA ASP A 97 -0.75 14.42 -20.48
C ASP A 97 -0.63 15.62 -19.52
N LEU A 98 0.57 16.17 -19.41
CA LEU A 98 0.88 17.31 -18.54
C LEU A 98 0.65 18.66 -19.24
N SER A 99 0.16 18.66 -20.48
CA SER A 99 -0.22 19.89 -21.16
C SER A 99 -1.59 20.35 -20.68
N VAL A 100 -1.54 21.25 -19.68
CA VAL A 100 -2.59 22.25 -19.44
C VAL A 100 -2.41 23.39 -20.42
#